data_AF-A0AAD6FJJ9-F1
#
_entry.id   AF-A0AAD6FJJ9-F1
#
_cell.length_a   1.000
_cell.length_b   1.000
_cell.length_c   1.000
_cell.angle_alpha   90.00
_cell.angle_beta   90.00
_cell.angle_gamma   90.00
#
_symmetry.space_group_name_H-M   'P 1'
#
loop_
_entity.id
_entity.type
_entity.pdbx_description
1 polymer ?
#
loop_
_entity_poly.entity_id
_entity_poly.type
_entity_poly.pdbx_seq_one_letter_code
_entity_poly.pdbx_strand_id
1 'polypeptide(L)'
;MAPPSSNSSDGGEQCIVNDQMGPFTVLYTLVFIISVPGNLLSVWIFIRSRRVKRSLSVYLLNLLLSDLLLLLALPFKILKDGGAAPWSLKVFHCQASAVTLYISLYASIAFLAFIITDCYLQDCTSLCSMRLQEHVQEQRFLSCSSLKKGISLHWHALTVVLCTALFLNASFSVLLSSFLALRRLLGNKDPLLRADSRRAAVSVTAVALAYIVGFVPYHVVRAPYTLTQTKVITECSVRRKLFLGKEATLLLSILHLCFDPLIFYYLHEPFRQTLRNMMPCWRKKRSEEEGKAAEEETAEGKAAVEQDLQSTLI
;
A
#
# COMPACT_ATOMS: atom_id res chain seq x y z
N MET A 1 32.74 -15.70 -34.62
CA MET A 1 33.94 -15.35 -33.83
C MET A 1 34.07 -16.39 -32.71
N ALA A 2 35.10 -17.23 -32.75
CA ALA A 2 35.37 -18.22 -31.69
C ALA A 2 35.79 -17.51 -30.37
N PRO A 3 35.60 -18.13 -29.20
CA PRO A 3 36.01 -17.53 -27.93
C PRO A 3 37.53 -17.62 -27.75
N PRO A 4 38.19 -16.64 -27.09
CA PRO A 4 39.59 -16.77 -26.74
C PRO A 4 39.74 -17.66 -25.51
N SER A 5 40.56 -18.69 -25.66
CA SER A 5 41.20 -19.45 -24.59
C SER A 5 42.10 -18.52 -23.76
N SER A 6 41.83 -18.41 -22.46
CA SER A 6 42.81 -17.93 -21.49
C SER A 6 42.85 -18.88 -20.31
N ASN A 7 44.03 -19.45 -20.09
CA ASN A 7 44.36 -20.34 -18.98
C ASN A 7 44.09 -19.64 -17.65
N SER A 8 43.18 -20.22 -16.86
CA SER A 8 42.89 -19.83 -15.49
C SER A 8 43.72 -20.66 -14.52
N SER A 9 44.66 -20.03 -13.84
CA SER A 9 45.27 -20.54 -12.62
C SER A 9 45.47 -19.37 -11.66
N ASP A 10 44.37 -18.93 -11.05
CA ASP A 10 44.39 -18.20 -9.77
C ASP A 10 43.12 -18.53 -9.00
N GLY A 11 43.29 -19.02 -7.78
CA GLY A 11 42.25 -19.59 -6.90
C GLY A 11 41.42 -18.53 -6.18
N GLY A 12 40.84 -17.59 -6.91
CA GLY A 12 39.84 -16.67 -6.36
C GLY A 12 38.45 -17.29 -6.42
N GLU A 13 37.92 -17.78 -5.30
CA GLU A 13 36.50 -18.16 -5.22
C GLU A 13 35.63 -16.98 -5.67
N GLN A 14 34.92 -17.15 -6.78
CA GLN A 14 34.02 -16.14 -7.30
C GLN A 14 32.83 -16.00 -6.33
N CYS A 15 32.69 -14.84 -5.67
CA CYS A 15 31.64 -14.59 -4.68
C CYS A 15 30.24 -14.56 -5.32
N ILE A 16 29.53 -15.69 -5.32
CA ILE A 16 28.14 -15.81 -5.79
C ILE A 16 27.19 -15.37 -4.66
N VAL A 17 26.43 -14.30 -4.90
CA VAL A 17 25.55 -13.67 -3.88
C VAL A 17 24.07 -14.02 -4.10
N ASN A 18 23.73 -14.53 -5.29
CA ASN A 18 22.36 -14.78 -5.76
C ASN A 18 22.00 -16.28 -5.82
N ASP A 19 22.69 -17.12 -5.07
CA ASP A 19 22.52 -18.58 -5.03
C ASP A 19 21.23 -19.04 -4.33
N GLN A 20 20.68 -18.23 -3.43
CA GLN A 20 19.53 -18.58 -2.58
C GLN A 20 18.24 -17.82 -2.93
N MET A 21 18.02 -17.50 -4.21
CA MET A 21 16.88 -16.66 -4.62
C MET A 21 15.54 -17.44 -4.73
N GLY A 22 15.58 -18.77 -4.79
CA GLY A 22 14.41 -19.64 -5.01
C GLY A 22 13.22 -19.35 -4.08
N PRO A 23 13.40 -19.32 -2.75
CA PRO A 23 12.32 -19.01 -1.80
C PRO A 23 11.70 -17.62 -2.03
N PHE A 24 12.53 -16.61 -2.30
CA PHE A 24 12.06 -15.26 -2.59
C PHE A 24 11.23 -15.22 -3.88
N THR A 25 11.66 -15.93 -4.94
CA THR A 25 10.93 -16.04 -6.21
C THR A 25 9.52 -16.62 -6.01
N VAL A 26 9.38 -17.67 -5.20
CA VAL A 26 8.07 -18.27 -4.87
C VAL A 26 7.20 -17.26 -4.13
N LEU A 27 7.73 -16.59 -3.10
CA LEU A 27 6.98 -15.60 -2.34
C LEU A 27 6.57 -14.39 -3.19
N TYR A 28 7.44 -13.88 -4.06
CA TYR A 28 7.11 -12.82 -5.01
C TYR A 28 5.99 -13.23 -5.98
N THR A 29 5.99 -14.50 -6.41
CA THR A 29 4.96 -15.05 -7.28
C THR A 29 3.62 -15.15 -6.56
N LEU A 30 3.61 -15.59 -5.29
CA LEU A 30 2.38 -15.63 -4.48
C LEU A 30 1.79 -14.24 -4.27
N VAL A 31 2.64 -13.25 -3.93
CA VAL A 31 2.21 -11.85 -3.80
C VAL A 31 1.60 -11.35 -5.10
N PHE A 32 2.25 -11.61 -6.25
CA PHE A 32 1.73 -11.22 -7.55
C PHE A 32 0.34 -11.85 -7.83
N ILE A 33 0.18 -13.15 -7.61
CA ILE A 33 -1.08 -13.88 -7.86
C ILE A 33 -2.22 -13.35 -6.98
N ILE A 34 -1.95 -12.99 -5.72
CA ILE A 34 -2.96 -12.46 -4.79
C ILE A 34 -3.28 -10.99 -5.11
N SER A 35 -2.26 -10.18 -5.36
CA SER A 35 -2.40 -8.73 -5.50
C SER A 35 -2.98 -8.30 -6.84
N VAL A 36 -2.70 -8.98 -7.95
CA VAL A 36 -3.27 -8.63 -9.27
C VAL A 36 -4.81 -8.64 -9.24
N PRO A 37 -5.49 -9.74 -8.88
CA PRO A 37 -6.96 -9.76 -8.87
C PRO A 37 -7.53 -8.78 -7.84
N GLY A 38 -6.92 -8.64 -6.66
CA GLY A 38 -7.37 -7.72 -5.61
C GLY A 38 -7.33 -6.25 -6.05
N ASN A 39 -6.23 -5.83 -6.67
CA ASN A 39 -6.05 -4.46 -7.15
C ASN A 39 -6.91 -4.18 -8.40
N LEU A 40 -7.02 -5.14 -9.33
CA LEU A 40 -7.92 -5.00 -10.49
C LEU A 40 -9.39 -4.91 -10.08
N LEU A 41 -9.83 -5.75 -9.13
CA LEU A 41 -11.17 -5.64 -8.54
C LEU A 41 -11.35 -4.26 -7.90
N SER A 42 -10.33 -3.78 -7.19
CA SER A 42 -10.43 -2.49 -6.51
C SER A 42 -10.59 -1.32 -7.48
N VAL A 43 -9.84 -1.33 -8.58
CA VAL A 43 -9.97 -0.36 -9.68
C VAL A 43 -11.35 -0.43 -10.32
N TRP A 44 -11.83 -1.64 -10.62
CA TRP A 44 -13.14 -1.82 -11.23
C TRP A 44 -14.28 -1.30 -10.34
N ILE A 45 -14.24 -1.62 -9.04
CA ILE A 45 -15.20 -1.09 -8.06
C ILE A 45 -15.09 0.42 -7.96
N PHE A 46 -13.88 0.97 -7.90
CA PHE A 46 -13.64 2.40 -7.79
C PHE A 46 -14.21 3.17 -9.00
N ILE A 47 -13.98 2.67 -10.22
CA ILE A 47 -14.54 3.22 -11.46
C ILE A 47 -16.08 3.14 -11.46
N ARG A 48 -16.66 2.05 -10.94
CA ARG A 48 -18.11 1.85 -10.90
C ARG A 48 -18.80 2.71 -9.84
N SER A 49 -18.10 3.03 -8.75
CA SER A 49 -18.65 3.69 -7.56
C SER A 49 -18.60 5.22 -7.62
N ARG A 50 -18.45 5.86 -8.80
CA ARG A 50 -18.25 7.32 -8.95
C ARG A 50 -19.39 8.19 -8.36
N ARG A 51 -19.44 8.32 -7.04
CA ARG A 51 -20.06 9.43 -6.30
C ARG A 51 -19.28 9.71 -4.99
N VAL A 52 -18.71 10.92 -4.92
CA VAL A 52 -18.30 11.75 -3.75
C VAL A 52 -16.86 11.65 -3.15
N LYS A 53 -16.42 12.82 -2.63
CA LYS A 53 -15.14 13.35 -2.06
C LYS A 53 -13.97 13.54 -3.02
N ARG A 54 -13.51 14.80 -3.15
CA ARG A 54 -12.59 15.29 -4.19
C ARG A 54 -11.10 15.14 -3.87
N SER A 55 -10.70 14.93 -2.61
CA SER A 55 -9.29 14.78 -2.17
C SER A 55 -8.88 13.32 -1.91
N LEU A 56 -9.55 12.61 -0.98
CA LEU A 56 -9.21 11.22 -0.61
C LEU A 56 -9.26 10.26 -1.81
N SER A 57 -10.27 10.41 -2.68
CA SER A 57 -10.42 9.64 -3.91
C SER A 57 -9.23 9.84 -4.88
N VAL A 58 -8.58 11.01 -4.87
CA VAL A 58 -7.40 11.27 -5.70
C VAL A 58 -6.18 10.54 -5.14
N TYR A 59 -5.96 10.56 -3.82
CA TYR A 59 -4.86 9.80 -3.21
C TYR A 59 -5.03 8.29 -3.40
N LEU A 60 -6.26 7.78 -3.22
CA LEU A 60 -6.62 6.39 -3.43
C LEU A 60 -6.46 5.94 -4.89
N LEU A 61 -6.81 6.78 -5.87
CA LEU A 61 -6.60 6.49 -7.29
C LEU A 61 -5.11 6.47 -7.66
N ASN A 62 -4.34 7.42 -7.14
CA ASN A 62 -2.90 7.47 -7.40
C ASN A 62 -2.15 6.32 -6.72
N LEU A 63 -2.61 5.88 -5.55
CA LEU A 63 -2.15 4.65 -4.90
C LEU A 63 -2.40 3.44 -5.82
N LEU A 64 -3.63 3.23 -6.29
CA LEU A 64 -3.94 2.13 -7.24
C LEU A 64 -3.09 2.19 -8.51
N LEU A 65 -2.89 3.38 -9.07
CA LEU A 65 -2.07 3.54 -10.27
C LEU A 65 -0.61 3.16 -10.00
N SER A 66 -0.08 3.58 -8.86
CA SER A 66 1.27 3.22 -8.41
C SER A 66 1.41 1.71 -8.21
N ASP A 67 0.43 1.08 -7.57
CA ASP A 67 0.45 -0.36 -7.28
C ASP A 67 0.32 -1.19 -8.55
N LEU A 68 -0.50 -0.76 -9.51
CA LEU A 68 -0.54 -1.37 -10.83
C LEU A 68 0.81 -1.28 -11.55
N LEU A 69 1.48 -0.13 -11.52
CA LEU A 69 2.81 0.02 -12.11
C LEU A 69 3.84 -0.89 -11.42
N LEU A 70 3.75 -1.05 -10.09
CA LEU A 70 4.57 -1.98 -9.32
C LEU A 70 4.29 -3.44 -9.74
N LEU A 71 3.01 -3.82 -9.86
CA LEU A 71 2.58 -5.15 -10.30
C LEU A 71 3.01 -5.46 -11.75
N LEU A 72 2.97 -4.49 -12.66
CA LEU A 72 3.50 -4.66 -14.02
C LEU A 72 5.01 -4.91 -14.04
N ALA A 73 5.75 -4.35 -13.08
CA ALA A 73 7.20 -4.49 -13.03
C ALA A 73 7.69 -5.74 -12.26
N LEU A 74 6.88 -6.30 -11.35
CA LEU A 74 7.16 -7.54 -10.61
C LEU A 74 7.44 -8.80 -11.45
N PRO A 75 6.71 -9.13 -12.55
CA PRO A 75 6.98 -10.33 -13.34
C PRO A 75 8.40 -10.35 -13.93
N PHE A 76 8.95 -9.19 -14.30
CA PHE A 76 10.33 -9.10 -14.78
C PHE A 76 11.35 -9.43 -13.68
N LYS A 77 11.07 -9.08 -12.42
CA LYS A 77 11.88 -9.46 -11.27
C LYS A 77 11.82 -10.96 -11.03
N ILE A 78 10.61 -11.53 -11.01
CA ILE A 78 10.38 -12.98 -10.82
C ILE A 78 11.11 -13.79 -11.90
N LEU A 79 11.02 -13.38 -13.17
CA LEU A 79 11.69 -14.07 -14.28
C LEU A 79 13.22 -14.00 -14.19
N LYS A 80 13.77 -12.84 -13.74
CA LYS A 80 15.21 -12.69 -13.50
C LYS A 80 15.67 -13.59 -12.36
N ASP A 81 14.97 -13.57 -11.24
CA ASP A 81 15.35 -14.23 -9.99
C ASP A 81 15.10 -15.75 -10.05
N GLY A 82 14.15 -16.19 -10.88
CA GLY A 82 13.89 -17.60 -11.20
C GLY A 82 14.85 -18.20 -12.25
N GLY A 83 15.84 -17.45 -12.72
CA GLY A 83 16.86 -17.96 -13.65
C GLY A 83 16.39 -18.18 -15.10
N ALA A 84 15.09 -18.02 -15.39
CA ALA A 84 14.48 -18.25 -16.70
C ALA A 84 14.61 -17.06 -17.68
N ALA A 85 15.16 -15.92 -17.24
CA ALA A 85 15.25 -14.71 -18.05
C ALA A 85 16.33 -14.78 -19.15
N PRO A 86 15.99 -14.49 -20.43
CA PRO A 86 16.98 -14.28 -21.48
C PRO A 86 17.83 -13.01 -21.21
N TRP A 87 19.00 -12.91 -21.84
CA TRP A 87 19.93 -11.78 -21.65
C TRP A 87 19.29 -10.41 -21.90
N SER A 88 18.41 -10.31 -22.90
CA SER A 88 17.65 -9.09 -23.20
C SER A 88 16.72 -8.67 -22.06
N LEU A 89 16.04 -9.63 -21.43
CA LEU A 89 15.16 -9.38 -20.28
C LEU A 89 15.96 -8.95 -19.05
N LYS A 90 17.14 -9.52 -18.82
CA LYS A 90 18.04 -9.09 -17.73
C LYS A 90 18.48 -7.62 -17.91
N VAL A 91 18.78 -7.22 -19.15
CA VAL A 91 19.13 -5.82 -19.49
C VAL A 91 17.92 -4.89 -19.32
N PHE A 92 16.75 -5.29 -19.81
CA PHE A 92 15.50 -4.53 -19.64
C PHE A 92 15.14 -4.37 -18.16
N HIS A 93 15.29 -5.43 -17.37
CA HIS A 93 15.00 -5.37 -15.95
C HIS A 93 15.93 -4.38 -15.24
N CYS A 94 17.23 -4.44 -15.55
CA CYS A 94 18.23 -3.54 -15.00
C CYS A 94 17.99 -2.07 -15.37
N GLN A 95 17.59 -1.78 -16.62
CA GLN A 95 17.48 -0.41 -17.11
C GLN A 95 16.12 0.25 -16.87
N ALA A 96 15.04 -0.54 -16.83
CA ALA A 96 13.68 -0.02 -16.79
C ALA A 96 12.88 -0.59 -15.61
N SER A 97 12.68 -1.91 -15.56
CA SER A 97 11.80 -2.52 -14.55
C SER A 97 12.25 -2.27 -13.11
N ALA A 98 13.54 -2.38 -12.79
CA ALA A 98 14.05 -2.13 -11.45
C ALA A 98 13.85 -0.67 -11.01
N VAL A 99 13.95 0.26 -11.96
CA VAL A 99 13.70 1.69 -11.71
C VAL A 99 12.20 1.92 -11.51
N THR A 100 11.34 1.30 -12.32
CA THR A 100 9.89 1.36 -12.16
C THR A 100 9.43 0.77 -10.83
N LEU A 101 9.91 -0.43 -10.46
CA LEU A 101 9.64 -1.05 -9.14
C LEU A 101 9.99 -0.08 -8.01
N TYR A 102 11.12 0.59 -8.13
CA TYR A 102 11.58 1.53 -7.12
C TYR A 102 10.71 2.79 -7.07
N ILE A 103 10.44 3.45 -8.20
CA ILE A 103 9.62 4.67 -8.23
C ILE A 103 8.19 4.38 -7.74
N SER A 104 7.58 3.28 -8.20
CA SER A 104 6.25 2.88 -7.78
C SER A 104 6.20 2.55 -6.29
N LEU A 105 7.22 1.87 -5.74
CA LEU A 105 7.29 1.63 -4.29
C LEU A 105 7.26 2.95 -3.48
N TYR A 106 8.01 3.98 -3.90
CA TYR A 106 8.04 5.26 -3.18
C TYR A 106 6.79 6.10 -3.39
N ALA A 107 6.17 6.02 -4.57
CA ALA A 107 4.88 6.65 -4.81
C ALA A 107 3.80 6.04 -3.90
N SER A 108 3.74 4.72 -3.77
CA SER A 108 2.79 4.05 -2.85
C SER A 108 3.04 4.45 -1.39
N ILE A 109 4.30 4.52 -0.94
CA ILE A 109 4.68 5.04 0.39
C ILE A 109 4.16 6.48 0.61
N ALA A 110 4.36 7.36 -0.36
CA ALA A 110 3.95 8.76 -0.25
C ALA A 110 2.43 8.90 -0.19
N PHE A 111 1.69 8.18 -1.05
CA PHE A 111 0.23 8.22 -1.05
C PHE A 111 -0.36 7.60 0.22
N LEU A 112 0.20 6.51 0.75
CA LEU A 112 -0.20 5.95 2.05
C LEU A 112 0.01 6.97 3.18
N ALA A 113 1.13 7.69 3.20
CA ALA A 113 1.38 8.72 4.21
C ALA A 113 0.42 9.91 4.10
N PHE A 114 0.08 10.35 2.88
CA PHE A 114 -0.93 11.38 2.67
C PHE A 114 -2.32 10.92 3.11
N ILE A 115 -2.71 9.66 2.83
CA ILE A 115 -3.97 9.08 3.30
C ILE A 115 -4.02 9.07 4.83
N ILE A 116 -2.96 8.60 5.51
CA ILE A 116 -2.91 8.55 6.98
C ILE A 116 -3.02 9.96 7.58
N THR A 117 -2.33 10.94 6.97
CA THR A 117 -2.35 12.33 7.43
C THR A 117 -3.73 12.97 7.22
N ASP A 118 -4.37 12.76 6.07
CA ASP A 118 -5.73 13.25 5.76
C ASP A 118 -6.78 12.62 6.70
N CYS A 119 -6.70 11.31 6.94
CA CYS A 119 -7.57 10.62 7.90
C CYS A 119 -7.39 11.17 9.32
N TYR A 120 -6.15 11.40 9.76
CA TYR A 120 -5.88 12.02 11.04
C TYR A 120 -6.46 13.44 11.11
N LEU A 121 -6.24 14.28 10.09
CA LEU A 121 -6.76 15.66 10.06
C LEU A 121 -8.29 15.70 10.02
N GLN A 122 -8.93 14.80 9.30
CA GLN A 122 -10.39 14.68 9.27
C GLN A 122 -10.97 14.31 10.65
N ASP A 123 -10.30 13.43 11.40
CA ASP A 123 -10.66 13.09 12.79
C ASP A 123 -10.31 14.20 13.81
N CYS A 124 -9.37 15.10 13.49
CA CYS A 124 -9.14 16.34 14.27
C CYS A 124 -10.22 17.39 14.02
N THR A 125 -10.68 17.48 12.79
CA THR A 125 -11.55 18.55 12.28
C THR A 125 -13.03 18.23 12.50
N SER A 126 -13.40 16.99 12.83
CA SER A 126 -14.76 16.62 13.24
C SER A 126 -15.24 17.27 14.55
N LEU A 127 -14.37 18.01 15.27
CA LEU A 127 -14.77 18.96 16.34
C LEU A 127 -14.79 20.44 15.92
N CYS A 128 -14.36 20.79 14.70
CA CYS A 128 -14.46 22.13 14.14
C CYS A 128 -15.15 22.06 12.77
N SER A 129 -16.47 22.11 12.83
CA SER A 129 -17.35 22.27 11.67
C SER A 129 -16.92 23.46 10.78
N MET A 130 -17.14 23.29 9.47
CA MET A 130 -17.09 24.28 8.38
C MET A 130 -15.73 24.58 7.71
N ARG A 131 -15.64 24.09 6.46
CA ARG A 131 -14.91 24.61 5.29
C ARG A 131 -13.38 24.77 5.41
N LEU A 132 -12.67 23.84 4.77
CA LEU A 132 -11.61 24.18 3.83
C LEU A 132 -11.60 23.17 2.69
N GLN A 133 -12.16 23.59 1.55
CA GLN A 133 -11.92 22.92 0.28
C GLN A 133 -10.60 23.47 -0.26
N GLU A 134 -9.53 22.70 -0.11
CA GLU A 134 -8.26 23.03 -0.75
C GLU A 134 -8.06 22.18 -2.01
N HIS A 135 -7.62 22.86 -3.06
CA HIS A 135 -7.49 22.38 -4.42
C HIS A 135 -6.11 21.72 -4.55
N VAL A 136 -6.02 20.39 -4.48
CA VAL A 136 -4.75 19.69 -4.71
C VAL A 136 -4.41 19.78 -6.19
N GLN A 137 -3.29 20.43 -6.49
CA GLN A 137 -2.82 20.70 -7.84
C GLN A 137 -2.29 19.40 -8.48
N GLU A 138 -2.84 19.10 -9.66
CA GLU A 138 -2.53 17.94 -10.49
C GLU A 138 -1.05 17.98 -10.94
N GLN A 139 -0.26 17.02 -10.49
CA GLN A 139 1.15 16.91 -10.88
C GLN A 139 1.23 16.24 -12.26
N ARG A 140 1.43 17.06 -13.30
CA ARG A 140 1.65 16.59 -14.68
C ARG A 140 2.89 15.71 -14.74
N PHE A 141 2.69 14.51 -15.28
CA PHE A 141 3.72 13.52 -15.58
C PHE A 141 4.79 14.12 -16.52
N LEU A 142 6.01 14.29 -16.04
CA LEU A 142 7.13 14.73 -16.88
C LEU A 142 7.70 13.51 -17.61
N SER A 143 7.71 13.57 -18.94
CA SER A 143 8.14 12.47 -19.80
C SER A 143 9.66 12.33 -19.85
N CYS A 144 10.11 11.07 -19.82
CA CYS A 144 11.49 10.64 -19.73
C CYS A 144 11.99 10.18 -21.10
N SER A 145 12.88 10.94 -21.75
CA SER A 145 13.55 10.47 -22.97
C SER A 145 14.96 11.03 -23.22
N SER A 146 15.55 11.82 -22.32
CA SER A 146 16.88 12.36 -22.60
C SER A 146 17.77 12.44 -21.37
N LEU A 147 18.34 11.31 -20.95
CA LEU A 147 19.72 11.27 -20.43
C LEU A 147 20.18 9.83 -20.24
N LYS A 148 20.78 9.26 -21.29
CA LYS A 148 21.44 7.96 -21.23
C LYS A 148 22.95 8.16 -21.26
N LYS A 149 23.59 7.48 -20.30
CA LYS A 149 25.02 7.12 -20.18
C LYS A 149 26.00 8.24 -19.78
N GLY A 150 26.34 8.25 -18.48
CA GLY A 150 27.44 9.01 -17.89
C GLY A 150 27.17 9.45 -16.45
N ILE A 151 25.99 10.03 -16.20
CA ILE A 151 25.65 10.74 -14.95
C ILE A 151 24.84 9.85 -13.96
N SER A 152 24.68 8.56 -14.28
CA SER A 152 23.78 7.63 -13.58
C SER A 152 24.08 7.50 -12.08
N LEU A 153 25.34 7.56 -11.63
CA LEU A 153 25.66 7.43 -10.22
C LEU A 153 25.19 8.63 -9.37
N HIS A 154 25.37 9.86 -9.86
CA HIS A 154 24.90 11.06 -9.16
C HIS A 154 23.39 11.18 -9.18
N TRP A 155 22.73 10.80 -10.28
CA TRP A 155 21.28 10.69 -10.33
C TRP A 155 20.75 9.61 -9.40
N HIS A 156 21.38 8.43 -9.34
CA HIS A 156 20.99 7.38 -8.38
C HIS A 156 21.18 7.83 -6.94
N ALA A 157 22.29 8.48 -6.60
CA ALA A 157 22.52 9.01 -5.27
C ALA A 157 21.52 10.12 -4.91
N LEU A 158 21.29 11.08 -5.81
CA LEU A 158 20.30 12.15 -5.63
C LEU A 158 18.89 11.60 -5.47
N THR A 159 18.48 10.66 -6.34
CA THR A 159 17.19 10.00 -6.26
C THR A 159 17.06 9.21 -4.96
N VAL A 160 18.10 8.48 -4.53
CA VAL A 160 18.09 7.76 -3.25
C VAL A 160 17.99 8.72 -2.07
N VAL A 161 18.71 9.84 -2.08
CA VAL A 161 18.64 10.86 -1.03
C VAL A 161 17.26 11.51 -0.98
N LEU A 162 16.70 11.90 -2.13
CA LEU A 162 15.36 12.50 -2.21
C LEU A 162 14.28 11.51 -1.75
N CYS A 163 14.33 10.27 -2.23
CA CYS A 163 13.45 9.19 -1.79
C CYS A 163 13.56 8.91 -0.29
N THR A 164 14.78 8.92 0.26
CA THR A 164 15.02 8.75 1.69
C THR A 164 14.46 9.94 2.49
N ALA A 165 14.66 11.17 2.01
CA ALA A 165 14.09 12.36 2.63
C ALA A 165 12.55 12.32 2.62
N LEU A 166 11.94 11.93 1.50
CA LEU A 166 10.48 11.73 1.41
C LEU A 166 10.00 10.68 2.41
N PHE A 167 10.69 9.54 2.50
CA PHE A 167 10.37 8.48 3.45
C PHE A 167 10.48 8.94 4.92
N LEU A 168 11.52 9.69 5.26
CA LEU A 168 11.72 10.21 6.62
C LEU A 168 10.63 11.21 7.00
N ASN A 169 10.26 12.12 6.09
CA ASN A 169 9.16 13.07 6.31
C ASN A 169 7.80 12.36 6.44
N ALA A 170 7.54 11.36 5.58
CA ALA A 170 6.35 10.52 5.67
C ALA A 170 6.29 9.77 7.00
N SER A 171 7.39 9.14 7.40
CA SER A 171 7.51 8.42 8.68
C SER A 171 7.28 9.36 9.87
N PHE A 172 7.84 10.57 9.83
CA PHE A 172 7.61 11.58 10.86
C PHE A 172 6.13 11.98 10.95
N SER A 173 5.46 12.21 9.82
CA SER A 173 4.02 12.53 9.79
C SER A 173 3.16 11.40 10.38
N VAL A 174 3.44 10.15 10.00
CA VAL A 174 2.72 8.96 10.51
C VAL A 174 2.92 8.77 12.02
N LEU A 175 4.16 8.94 12.51
CA LEU A 175 4.45 8.85 13.94
C LEU A 175 3.80 9.98 14.74
N LEU A 176 3.82 11.21 14.22
CA LEU A 176 3.20 12.37 14.87
C LEU A 176 1.68 12.21 14.96
N SER A 177 1.02 11.81 13.86
CA SER A 177 -0.43 11.57 13.83
C SER A 177 -0.84 10.43 14.78
N SER A 178 -0.11 9.31 14.79
CA SER A 178 -0.35 8.22 15.75
C SER A 178 -0.15 8.66 17.20
N PHE A 179 0.93 9.40 17.49
CA PHE A 179 1.20 9.93 18.83
C PHE A 179 0.11 10.88 19.32
N LEU A 180 -0.36 11.79 18.46
CA LEU A 180 -1.41 12.74 18.80
C LEU A 180 -2.76 12.04 19.00
N ALA A 181 -3.09 11.02 18.19
CA ALA A 181 -4.28 10.20 18.37
C ALA A 181 -4.26 9.45 19.72
N LEU A 182 -3.10 8.92 20.10
CA LEU A 182 -2.91 8.27 21.41
C LEU A 182 -3.04 9.27 22.56
N ARG A 183 -2.42 10.45 22.46
CA ARG A 183 -2.57 11.51 23.48
C ARG A 183 -4.02 11.95 23.68
N ARG A 184 -4.81 12.07 22.60
CA ARG A 184 -6.24 12.39 22.69
C ARG A 184 -7.05 11.31 23.40
N LEU A 185 -6.75 10.04 23.14
CA LEU A 185 -7.36 8.91 23.83
C LEU A 185 -7.07 8.95 25.35
N LEU A 186 -5.84 9.29 25.73
CA LEU A 186 -5.47 9.42 27.15
C LEU A 186 -6.05 10.68 27.81
N GLY A 187 -6.29 11.76 27.05
CA GLY A 187 -6.80 13.03 27.57
C GLY A 187 -8.32 13.09 27.77
N ASN A 188 -9.10 12.35 26.97
CA ASN A 188 -10.57 12.37 27.06
C ASN A 188 -11.10 11.54 28.23
N LYS A 189 -11.70 12.22 29.21
CA LYS A 189 -12.35 11.60 30.37
C LYS A 189 -13.81 11.19 30.12
N ASP A 190 -14.45 11.76 29.11
CA ASP A 190 -15.84 11.53 28.76
C ASP A 190 -16.01 10.16 28.04
N PRO A 191 -16.85 9.23 28.55
CA PRO A 191 -16.92 7.85 28.05
C PRO A 191 -17.36 7.72 26.59
N LEU A 192 -18.23 8.62 26.10
CA LEU A 192 -18.70 8.60 24.71
C LEU A 192 -17.58 9.04 23.74
N LEU A 193 -16.95 10.19 24.01
CA LEU A 193 -15.81 10.71 23.24
C LEU A 193 -14.57 9.80 23.32
N ARG A 194 -14.39 9.08 24.43
CA ARG A 194 -13.32 8.11 24.62
C ARG A 194 -13.53 6.85 23.76
N ALA A 195 -14.77 6.41 23.55
CA ALA A 195 -15.08 5.29 22.67
C ALA A 195 -14.76 5.62 21.20
N ASP A 196 -15.15 6.81 20.75
CA ASP A 196 -14.84 7.30 19.39
C ASP A 196 -13.33 7.51 19.19
N SER A 197 -12.67 8.17 20.15
CA SER A 197 -11.21 8.37 20.14
C SER A 197 -10.44 7.06 20.14
N ARG A 198 -10.95 6.02 20.83
CA ARG A 198 -10.33 4.69 20.87
C ARG A 198 -10.40 4.01 19.50
N ARG A 199 -11.54 4.09 18.82
CA ARG A 199 -11.72 3.48 17.49
C ARG A 199 -10.80 4.14 16.45
N ALA A 200 -10.71 5.47 16.48
CA ALA A 200 -9.80 6.23 15.62
C ALA A 200 -8.33 5.92 15.95
N ALA A 201 -7.94 5.99 17.23
CA ALA A 201 -6.56 5.72 17.66
C ALA A 201 -6.09 4.30 17.34
N VAL A 202 -6.94 3.28 17.52
CA VAL A 202 -6.61 1.90 17.16
C VAL A 202 -6.40 1.77 15.65
N SER A 203 -7.26 2.38 14.84
CA SER A 203 -7.16 2.31 13.37
C SER A 203 -5.90 3.02 12.85
N VAL A 204 -5.64 4.25 13.32
CA VAL A 204 -4.43 5.02 12.96
C VAL A 204 -3.16 4.30 13.43
N THR A 205 -3.15 3.77 14.65
CA THR A 205 -1.99 3.06 15.20
C THR A 205 -1.73 1.75 14.47
N ALA A 206 -2.77 0.99 14.12
CA ALA A 206 -2.64 -0.24 13.35
C ALA A 206 -2.04 0.02 11.96
N VAL A 207 -2.51 1.06 11.26
CA VAL A 207 -1.99 1.43 9.94
C VAL A 207 -0.55 1.97 10.05
N ALA A 208 -0.24 2.75 11.09
CA ALA A 208 1.11 3.24 11.36
C ALA A 208 2.09 2.09 11.64
N LEU A 209 1.69 1.09 12.44
CA LEU A 209 2.49 -0.10 12.71
C LEU A 209 2.72 -0.92 11.44
N ALA A 210 1.69 -1.12 10.62
CA ALA A 210 1.82 -1.80 9.34
C ALA A 210 2.80 -1.07 8.40
N TYR A 211 2.75 0.27 8.35
CA TYR A 211 3.70 1.08 7.60
C TYR A 211 5.14 0.92 8.13
N ILE A 212 5.33 1.00 9.44
CA ILE A 212 6.66 0.87 10.06
C ILE A 212 7.25 -0.51 9.77
N VAL A 213 6.50 -1.57 10.01
CA VAL A 213 6.94 -2.95 9.78
C VAL A 213 7.20 -3.21 8.29
N GLY A 214 6.35 -2.68 7.40
CA GLY A 214 6.48 -2.87 5.97
C GLY A 214 7.68 -2.15 5.36
N PHE A 215 7.90 -0.88 5.72
CA PHE A 215 8.78 0.01 4.96
C PHE A 215 10.09 0.38 5.68
N VAL A 216 10.12 0.49 7.01
CA VAL A 216 11.34 0.89 7.75
C VAL A 216 12.47 -0.12 7.60
N PRO A 217 12.25 -1.45 7.74
CA PRO A 217 13.32 -2.43 7.62
C PRO A 217 14.05 -2.35 6.27
N TYR A 218 13.31 -2.09 5.19
CA TYR A 218 13.90 -1.96 3.84
C TYR A 218 14.88 -0.80 3.75
N HIS A 219 14.52 0.36 4.28
CA HIS A 219 15.36 1.54 4.23
C HIS A 219 16.61 1.37 5.10
N VAL A 220 16.46 0.78 6.29
CA VAL A 220 17.56 0.48 7.22
C VAL A 220 18.56 -0.49 6.60
N VAL A 221 18.10 -1.54 5.90
CA VAL A 221 18.99 -2.54 5.27
C VAL A 221 19.57 -2.05 3.93
N ARG A 222 18.81 -1.23 3.19
CA ARG A 222 19.25 -0.70 1.90
C ARG A 222 20.39 0.31 2.03
N ALA A 223 20.41 1.13 3.07
CA ALA A 223 21.48 2.10 3.31
C ALA A 223 22.88 1.45 3.36
N PRO A 224 23.17 0.46 4.24
CA PRO A 224 24.45 -0.22 4.26
C PRO A 224 24.68 -1.08 3.01
N TYR A 225 23.64 -1.64 2.39
CA TYR A 225 23.81 -2.35 1.10
C TYR A 225 24.31 -1.41 0.00
N THR A 226 23.87 -0.15 -0.03
CA THR A 226 24.36 0.84 -1.00
C THR A 226 25.84 1.16 -0.78
N LEU A 227 26.30 1.16 0.48
CA LEU A 227 27.72 1.32 0.83
C LEU A 227 28.57 0.11 0.42
N THR A 228 28.00 -1.10 0.31
CA THR A 228 28.74 -2.24 -0.27
C THR A 228 29.06 -2.06 -1.75
N GLN A 229 28.37 -1.14 -2.44
CA GLN A 229 28.61 -0.86 -3.86
C GLN A 229 29.76 0.15 -4.09
N THR A 230 30.20 0.87 -3.05
CA THR A 230 31.24 1.90 -3.16
C THR A 230 32.67 1.36 -2.97
N LYS A 231 32.91 0.06 -3.18
CA LYS A 231 34.22 -0.63 -2.99
C LYS A 231 34.82 -0.57 -1.56
N VAL A 232 34.10 -0.03 -0.57
CA VAL A 232 34.59 0.05 0.83
C VAL A 232 34.44 -1.27 1.58
N ILE A 233 33.49 -2.13 1.19
CA ILE A 233 33.23 -3.43 1.84
C ILE A 233 33.60 -4.56 0.86
N THR A 234 34.74 -5.20 1.11
CA THR A 234 35.30 -6.29 0.27
C THR A 234 34.87 -7.69 0.72
N GLU A 235 34.36 -7.84 1.95
CA GLU A 235 33.99 -9.13 2.55
C GLU A 235 32.75 -9.76 1.90
N CYS A 236 32.93 -10.95 1.29
CA CYS A 236 31.87 -11.67 0.58
C CYS A 236 30.71 -12.09 1.50
N SER A 237 30.99 -12.52 2.73
CA SER A 237 29.97 -12.94 3.71
C SER A 237 29.04 -11.78 4.10
N VAL A 238 29.60 -10.59 4.31
CA VAL A 238 28.85 -9.38 4.64
C VAL A 238 27.99 -8.97 3.44
N ARG A 239 28.57 -8.94 2.24
CA ARG A 239 27.84 -8.64 1.00
C ARG A 239 26.66 -9.58 0.75
N ARG A 240 26.84 -10.89 1.01
CA ARG A 240 25.78 -11.90 0.89
C ARG A 240 24.64 -11.66 1.89
N LYS A 241 24.96 -11.43 3.17
CA LYS A 241 23.95 -11.14 4.21
C LYS A 241 23.15 -9.87 3.90
N LEU A 242 23.82 -8.81 3.47
CA LEU A 242 23.17 -7.55 3.09
C LEU A 242 22.28 -7.69 1.85
N PHE A 243 22.70 -8.48 0.86
CA PHE A 243 21.87 -8.78 -0.30
C PHE A 243 20.60 -9.54 0.10
N LEU A 244 20.72 -10.64 0.84
CA LEU A 244 19.57 -11.43 1.31
C LEU A 244 18.64 -10.61 2.20
N GLY A 245 19.21 -9.80 3.12
CA GLY A 245 18.45 -8.89 3.95
C GLY A 245 17.68 -7.84 3.13
N LYS A 246 18.30 -7.29 2.08
CA LYS A 246 17.63 -6.34 1.17
C LYS A 246 16.46 -7.00 0.44
N GLU A 247 16.60 -8.23 -0.03
CA GLU A 247 15.53 -8.96 -0.72
C GLU A 247 14.39 -9.33 0.24
N ALA A 248 14.70 -9.79 1.45
CA ALA A 248 13.71 -10.08 2.47
C ALA A 248 12.91 -8.84 2.90
N THR A 249 13.60 -7.74 3.15
CA THR A 249 12.95 -6.48 3.53
C THR A 249 12.20 -5.84 2.36
N LEU A 250 12.65 -6.04 1.11
CA LEU A 250 11.89 -5.64 -0.08
C LEU A 250 10.60 -6.46 -0.22
N LEU A 251 10.66 -7.77 0.01
CA LEU A 251 9.48 -8.62 0.04
C LEU A 251 8.49 -8.12 1.10
N LEU A 252 8.97 -7.82 2.30
CA LEU A 252 8.16 -7.25 3.37
C LEU A 252 7.52 -5.92 2.96
N SER A 253 8.26 -5.06 2.27
CA SER A 253 7.73 -3.81 1.74
C SER A 253 6.64 -4.00 0.71
N ILE A 254 6.70 -4.98 -0.19
CA ILE A 254 5.65 -5.17 -1.21
C ILE A 254 4.42 -5.94 -0.72
N LEU A 255 4.44 -6.53 0.48
CA LEU A 255 3.28 -7.23 1.04
C LEU A 255 2.08 -6.29 1.27
N HIS A 256 2.30 -4.97 1.34
CA HIS A 256 1.20 -4.00 1.38
C HIS A 256 0.24 -4.17 0.20
N LEU A 257 0.74 -4.58 -0.98
CA LEU A 257 -0.05 -4.83 -2.18
C LEU A 257 -1.16 -5.85 -1.97
N CYS A 258 -1.02 -6.75 -1.00
CA CYS A 258 -2.06 -7.74 -0.66
C CYS A 258 -3.12 -7.15 0.27
N PHE A 259 -2.78 -6.11 1.04
CA PHE A 259 -3.65 -5.47 2.02
C PHE A 259 -4.36 -4.23 1.48
N ASP A 260 -3.92 -3.67 0.36
CA ASP A 260 -4.54 -2.49 -0.25
C ASP A 260 -6.06 -2.64 -0.45
N PRO A 261 -6.61 -3.75 -0.99
CA PRO A 261 -8.07 -3.92 -1.09
C PRO A 261 -8.83 -3.81 0.24
N LEU A 262 -8.20 -4.18 1.37
CA LEU A 262 -8.77 -4.00 2.71
C LEU A 262 -8.75 -2.52 3.11
N ILE A 263 -7.67 -1.80 2.81
CA ILE A 263 -7.57 -0.35 3.02
C ILE A 263 -8.69 0.36 2.25
N PHE A 264 -8.94 0.01 0.98
CA PHE A 264 -10.08 0.54 0.21
C PHE A 264 -11.43 0.22 0.84
N TYR A 265 -11.62 -1.00 1.35
CA TYR A 265 -12.85 -1.39 2.02
C TYR A 265 -13.15 -0.57 3.29
N TYR A 266 -12.12 -0.28 4.09
CA TYR A 266 -12.27 0.47 5.34
C TYR A 266 -12.36 1.99 5.14
N LEU A 267 -11.59 2.54 4.18
CA LEU A 267 -11.49 3.98 3.99
C LEU A 267 -12.48 4.56 2.97
N HIS A 268 -12.94 3.77 2.00
CA HIS A 268 -13.82 4.25 0.93
C HIS A 268 -15.24 3.68 1.09
N GLU A 269 -16.15 4.46 1.68
CA GLU A 269 -17.54 4.00 1.89
C GLU A 269 -18.28 3.57 0.61
N PRO A 270 -18.15 4.27 -0.54
CA PRO A 270 -18.79 3.83 -1.78
C PRO A 270 -18.26 2.48 -2.26
N PHE A 271 -16.96 2.20 -2.04
CA PHE A 271 -16.36 0.90 -2.36
C PHE A 271 -17.06 -0.22 -1.59
N ARG A 272 -17.21 -0.03 -0.28
CA ARG A 272 -17.86 -0.99 0.61
C ARG A 272 -19.34 -1.20 0.24
N GLN A 273 -20.05 -0.14 -0.13
CA GLN A 273 -21.45 -0.25 -0.56
C GLN A 273 -21.57 -1.04 -1.87
N THR A 274 -20.75 -0.73 -2.87
CA THR A 274 -20.75 -1.46 -4.15
C THR A 274 -20.36 -2.91 -3.95
N LEU A 275 -19.31 -3.21 -3.17
CA LEU A 275 -18.90 -4.58 -2.84
C LEU A 275 -20.03 -5.37 -2.17
N ARG A 276 -20.72 -4.79 -1.18
CA ARG A 276 -21.86 -5.42 -0.51
C ARG A 276 -23.04 -5.68 -1.45
N ASN A 277 -23.29 -4.79 -2.40
CA ASN A 277 -24.37 -4.95 -3.38
C ASN A 277 -24.05 -6.04 -4.42
N MET A 278 -22.78 -6.38 -4.61
CA MET A 278 -22.33 -7.44 -5.52
C MET A 278 -22.32 -8.83 -4.87
N MET A 279 -22.34 -8.92 -3.54
CA MET A 279 -22.42 -10.20 -2.82
C MET A 279 -23.89 -10.66 -2.69
N PRO A 280 -24.32 -11.73 -3.38
CA PRO A 280 -25.73 -12.16 -3.41
C PRO A 280 -26.29 -12.53 -2.03
N CYS A 281 -25.45 -13.11 -1.16
CA CYS A 281 -25.82 -13.48 0.21
C CYS A 281 -26.19 -12.27 1.08
N TRP A 282 -25.56 -11.12 0.85
CA TRP A 282 -25.83 -9.90 1.63
C TRP A 282 -27.11 -9.21 1.16
N ARG A 283 -27.43 -9.32 -0.13
CA ARG A 283 -28.70 -8.87 -0.69
C ARG A 283 -29.87 -9.68 -0.11
N LYS A 284 -29.70 -11.01 -0.04
CA LYS A 284 -30.69 -11.91 0.55
C LYS A 284 -30.95 -11.58 2.04
N LYS A 285 -29.88 -11.39 2.82
CA LYS A 285 -29.99 -11.06 4.25
C LYS A 285 -30.70 -9.71 4.51
N ARG A 286 -30.44 -8.68 3.70
CA ARG A 286 -31.11 -7.37 3.83
C ARG A 286 -32.61 -7.46 3.48
N SER A 287 -32.96 -8.18 2.42
CA SER A 287 -34.37 -8.40 2.05
C SER A 287 -35.13 -9.24 3.08
N GLU A 288 -34.46 -10.17 3.77
CA GLU A 288 -35.04 -10.92 4.89
C GLU A 288 -35.20 -10.08 6.17
N GLU A 289 -34.28 -9.15 6.45
CA GLU A 289 -34.37 -8.22 7.60
C GLU A 289 -35.42 -7.11 7.36
N GLU A 290 -35.49 -6.54 6.15
CA GLU A 290 -36.52 -5.55 5.76
C GLU A 290 -37.93 -6.17 5.70
N GLY A 291 -38.04 -7.43 5.25
CA GLY A 291 -39.32 -8.16 5.23
C GLY A 291 -39.86 -8.44 6.63
N LYS A 292 -38.98 -8.82 7.58
CA LYS A 292 -39.35 -9.05 8.98
C LYS A 292 -39.80 -7.77 9.69
N ALA A 293 -39.12 -6.65 9.46
CA ALA A 293 -39.49 -5.36 10.04
C ALA A 293 -40.85 -4.85 9.52
N ALA A 294 -41.13 -5.03 8.22
CA ALA A 294 -42.41 -4.64 7.63
C ALA A 294 -43.59 -5.52 8.10
N GLU A 295 -43.34 -6.81 8.34
CA GLU A 295 -44.34 -7.75 8.86
C GLU A 295 -44.68 -7.47 10.33
N GLU A 296 -43.67 -7.05 11.13
CA GLU A 296 -43.83 -6.63 12.53
C GLU A 296 -44.61 -5.30 12.63
N GLU A 297 -44.30 -4.29 11.81
CA GLU A 297 -45.07 -3.03 11.74
C GLU A 297 -46.53 -3.26 11.32
N THR A 298 -46.77 -4.20 10.39
CA THR A 298 -48.13 -4.51 9.91
C THR A 298 -48.94 -5.26 10.99
N ALA A 299 -48.28 -6.09 11.80
CA ALA A 299 -48.90 -6.79 12.92
C ALA A 299 -49.24 -5.84 14.08
N GLU A 300 -48.33 -4.93 14.44
CA GLU A 300 -48.58 -3.90 15.45
C GLU A 300 -49.69 -2.92 15.01
N GLY A 301 -49.68 -2.50 13.75
CA GLY A 301 -50.72 -1.64 13.19
C GLY A 301 -52.12 -2.27 13.22
N LYS A 302 -52.23 -3.57 12.92
CA LYS A 302 -53.51 -4.30 13.03
C LYS A 302 -53.97 -4.47 14.48
N ALA A 303 -53.06 -4.75 15.40
CA ALA A 303 -53.38 -4.88 16.83
C ALA A 303 -53.86 -3.55 17.43
N ALA A 304 -53.26 -2.43 17.03
CA ALA A 304 -53.67 -1.09 17.47
C ALA A 304 -55.08 -0.71 16.97
N VAL A 305 -55.42 -1.07 15.72
CA VAL A 305 -56.76 -0.82 15.15
C VAL A 305 -57.83 -1.68 15.82
N GLU A 306 -57.52 -2.94 16.15
CA GLU A 306 -58.44 -3.84 16.87
C GLU A 306 -58.73 -3.33 18.29
N GLN A 307 -57.71 -2.80 18.99
CA GLN A 307 -57.89 -2.17 20.31
C GLN A 307 -58.72 -0.88 20.26
N ASP A 308 -58.53 -0.04 19.24
CA ASP A 308 -59.28 1.21 19.07
C ASP A 308 -60.76 0.94 18.73
N LEU A 309 -61.04 -0.10 17.94
CA LEU A 309 -62.40 -0.54 17.61
C LEU A 309 -63.12 -1.10 18.84
N GLN A 310 -62.42 -1.86 19.70
CA GLN A 310 -62.98 -2.33 20.98
C GLN A 310 -63.21 -1.20 21.98
N SER A 311 -62.37 -0.15 21.99
CA SER A 311 -62.56 1.02 22.86
C SER A 311 -63.69 1.94 22.41
N THR A 312 -64.13 1.87 21.16
CA THR A 312 -65.23 2.70 20.61
C THR A 312 -66.60 2.02 20.77
N LEU A 313 -66.63 0.71 21.04
CA LEU A 313 -67.83 -0.11 21.20
C LEU A 313 -68.29 -0.28 22.67
N ILE A 314 -67.59 0.33 23.63
CA ILE A 314 -67.92 0.38 25.07
C ILE A 314 -68.31 1.81 25.43
#